data_AF-A0A351MKW4-F1
#
_entry.id   AF-A0A351MKW4-F1
#
_cell.length_a   1.000
_cell.length_b   1.000
_cell.length_c   1.000
_cell.angle_alpha   90.00
_cell.angle_beta   90.00
_cell.angle_gamma   90.00
#
_symmetry.space_group_name_H-M   'P 1'
#
loop_
_entity.id
_entity.type
_entity.pdbx_description
1 polymer ?
#
loop_
_entity_poly.entity_id
_entity_poly.type
_entity_poly.pdbx_seq_one_letter_code
_entity_poly.pdbx_strand_id
1 'polypeptide(L)'
;LSILRGAYKHWRTVDTAYALANIGLSHNLNNVPLGTVPAETRAEERQAFLDLLSSAQQGEAAALIKPAGYEVEQLFTGATADYLLPYIQHHEQWIARVALADFLQLGESARTFGAEKIRLFLASLEAVASHIESLFNRHLIRRMVLLNAPTAEGADLPRLMHQPPGRGMDLEALGRFLEKLTNGGWVAPDPSGADEDYWRSMLGLPERERSGTAPASAGV
;
A
#
# COMPACT_ATOMS: atom_id res chain seq x y z
N LEU A 1 0.73 -14.71 -13.97
CA LEU A 1 1.46 -15.03 -12.72
C LEU A 1 1.05 -13.98 -11.69
N SER A 2 0.82 -14.32 -10.41
CA SER A 2 0.45 -13.33 -9.38
C SER A 2 1.63 -12.39 -9.08
N ILE A 3 1.35 -11.08 -8.97
CA ILE A 3 2.35 -10.06 -8.58
C ILE A 3 2.94 -10.35 -7.19
N LEU A 4 2.16 -10.96 -6.29
CA LEU A 4 2.56 -11.25 -4.92
C LEU A 4 3.48 -12.47 -4.82
N ARG A 5 3.74 -13.18 -5.92
CA ARG A 5 4.53 -14.41 -5.90
C ARG A 5 5.93 -14.19 -5.35
N GLY A 6 6.56 -13.04 -5.68
CA GLY A 6 7.88 -12.65 -5.17
C GLY A 6 7.88 -12.25 -3.69
N ALA A 7 6.75 -11.75 -3.19
CA ALA A 7 6.61 -11.29 -1.81
C ALA A 7 6.41 -12.45 -0.80
N TYR A 8 5.96 -13.62 -1.27
CA TYR A 8 5.57 -14.73 -0.40
C TYR A 8 6.63 -15.16 0.61
N LYS A 9 7.90 -15.29 0.18
CA LYS A 9 9.01 -15.67 1.07
C LYS A 9 9.20 -14.63 2.17
N HIS A 10 9.16 -13.36 1.81
CA HIS A 10 9.35 -12.24 2.73
C HIS A 10 8.21 -12.11 3.73
N TRP A 11 6.96 -12.22 3.27
CA TRP A 11 5.78 -12.20 4.14
C TRP A 11 5.85 -13.30 5.21
N ARG A 12 6.17 -14.54 4.81
CA ARG A 12 6.29 -15.67 5.75
C ARG A 12 7.42 -15.46 6.76
N THR A 13 8.55 -14.90 6.33
CA THR A 13 9.67 -14.60 7.21
C THR A 13 9.32 -13.52 8.23
N VAL A 14 8.64 -12.45 7.81
CA VAL A 14 8.18 -11.37 8.71
C VAL A 14 7.21 -11.90 9.75
N ASP A 15 6.22 -12.70 9.32
CA ASP A 15 5.24 -13.32 10.23
C ASP A 15 5.92 -14.19 11.31
N THR A 16 6.90 -15.00 10.90
CA THR A 16 7.69 -15.83 11.82
C THR A 16 8.56 -14.98 12.75
N ALA A 17 9.18 -13.91 12.22
CA ALA A 17 10.03 -13.02 13.00
C ALA A 17 9.22 -12.24 14.05
N TYR A 18 8.01 -11.80 13.73
CA TYR A 18 7.10 -11.20 14.72
C TYR A 18 6.70 -12.18 15.82
N ALA A 19 6.38 -13.43 15.47
CA ALA A 19 6.09 -14.45 16.46
C ALA A 19 7.27 -14.66 17.42
N LEU A 20 8.49 -14.73 16.89
CA LEU A 20 9.71 -14.87 17.71
C LEU A 20 9.98 -13.63 18.57
N ALA A 21 9.78 -12.43 18.02
CA ALA A 21 9.93 -11.17 18.75
C ALA A 21 8.96 -11.10 19.93
N ASN A 22 7.70 -11.50 19.72
CA ASN A 22 6.68 -11.54 20.76
C ASN A 22 7.03 -12.57 21.85
N ILE A 23 7.50 -13.77 21.47
CA ILE A 23 7.97 -14.77 22.45
C ILE A 23 9.14 -14.23 23.27
N GLY A 24 10.12 -13.61 22.62
CA GLY A 24 11.26 -12.99 23.30
C GLY A 24 10.84 -11.87 24.26
N LEU A 25 9.91 -11.02 23.82
CA LEU A 25 9.35 -9.96 24.66
C LEU A 25 8.58 -10.54 25.86
N SER A 26 7.75 -11.55 25.64
CA SER A 26 7.04 -12.26 26.72
C SER A 26 8.01 -12.88 27.72
N HIS A 27 9.09 -13.51 27.24
CA HIS A 27 10.12 -14.09 28.11
C HIS A 27 10.87 -13.03 28.92
N ASN A 28 11.11 -11.84 28.38
CA ASN A 28 11.75 -10.76 29.13
C ASN A 28 10.81 -10.03 30.09
N LEU A 29 9.51 -9.93 29.76
CA LEU A 29 8.53 -9.30 30.64
C LEU A 29 8.16 -10.22 31.80
N ASN A 30 8.01 -11.50 31.52
CA ASN A 30 7.65 -12.47 32.54
C ASN A 30 8.90 -12.98 33.28
N ASN A 31 10.09 -13.01 32.66
CA ASN A 31 11.27 -13.73 33.17
C ASN A 31 10.99 -15.22 33.39
N VAL A 32 12.05 -16.01 33.51
CA VAL A 32 11.93 -17.41 33.92
C VAL A 32 12.61 -17.57 35.26
N PRO A 33 11.88 -17.98 36.31
CA PRO A 33 12.46 -18.20 37.63
C PRO A 33 13.31 -19.47 37.60
N LEU A 34 14.56 -19.35 38.02
CA LEU A 34 15.48 -20.45 38.27
C LEU A 34 15.59 -20.66 39.79
N GLY A 35 15.12 -21.81 40.25
CA GLY A 35 15.24 -22.22 41.65
C GLY A 35 16.38 -23.21 41.85
N THR A 36 17.33 -22.91 42.72
CA THR A 36 18.36 -23.86 43.16
C THR A 36 17.99 -24.39 44.54
N VAL A 37 17.97 -25.72 44.69
CA VAL A 37 17.62 -26.42 45.93
C VAL A 37 18.79 -27.29 46.41
N PRO A 38 18.96 -27.49 47.74
CA PRO A 38 19.94 -28.43 48.27
C PRO A 38 19.77 -29.87 47.72
N ALA A 39 20.87 -30.61 47.64
CA ALA A 39 20.87 -31.97 47.06
C ALA A 39 19.92 -32.93 47.82
N GLU A 40 19.93 -32.85 49.15
CA GLU A 40 19.18 -33.73 50.07
C GLU A 40 17.70 -33.32 50.24
N THR A 41 17.19 -32.35 49.49
CA THR A 41 15.78 -31.91 49.61
C THR A 41 14.81 -33.03 49.21
N ARG A 42 13.71 -33.21 49.97
CA ARG A 42 12.68 -34.21 49.61
C ARG A 42 11.93 -33.81 48.34
N ALA A 43 11.39 -34.79 47.62
CA ALA A 43 10.62 -34.54 46.40
C ALA A 43 9.40 -33.61 46.64
N GLU A 44 8.72 -33.78 47.77
CA GLU A 44 7.58 -32.96 48.18
C GLU A 44 7.98 -31.49 48.41
N GLU A 45 9.10 -31.26 49.08
CA GLU A 45 9.64 -29.91 49.32
C GLU A 45 10.10 -29.24 48.02
N ARG A 46 10.67 -30.00 47.08
CA ARG A 46 11.02 -29.51 45.74
C ARG A 46 9.77 -29.05 44.97
N GLN A 47 8.69 -29.83 45.01
CA GLN A 47 7.45 -29.47 44.32
C GLN A 47 6.82 -28.22 44.94
N ALA A 48 6.73 -28.15 46.27
CA ALA A 48 6.20 -26.98 46.96
C ALA A 48 6.99 -25.70 46.66
N PHE A 49 8.32 -25.80 46.51
CA PHE A 49 9.15 -24.68 46.10
C PHE A 49 8.92 -24.28 44.64
N LEU A 50 8.70 -25.24 43.75
CA LEU A 50 8.39 -24.98 42.34
C LEU A 50 7.01 -24.32 42.18
N ASP A 51 6.02 -24.74 42.97
CA ASP A 51 4.70 -24.13 43.01
C ASP A 51 4.77 -22.68 43.53
N LEU A 52 5.59 -22.42 44.56
CA LEU A 52 5.86 -21.08 45.08
C LEU A 52 6.44 -20.15 44.00
N LEU A 53 7.44 -20.64 43.24
CA LEU A 53 8.03 -19.89 42.12
C LEU A 53 7.01 -19.62 41.01
N SER A 54 6.12 -20.57 40.73
CA SER A 54 5.05 -20.41 39.74
C SER A 54 4.02 -19.36 40.17
N SER A 55 3.56 -19.38 41.43
CA SER A 55 2.62 -18.37 41.93
C SER A 55 3.22 -16.97 41.96
N ALA A 56 4.50 -16.82 42.29
CA ALA A 56 5.18 -15.54 42.18
C ALA A 56 5.28 -15.05 40.73
N GLN A 57 5.54 -15.96 39.78
CA GLN A 57 5.58 -15.66 38.35
C GLN A 57 4.23 -15.19 37.79
N GLN A 58 3.13 -15.71 38.33
CA GLN A 58 1.77 -15.33 37.96
C GLN A 58 1.30 -14.02 38.62
N GLY A 59 2.15 -13.41 39.47
CA GLY A 59 1.80 -12.20 40.20
C GLY A 59 0.80 -12.43 41.35
N GLU A 60 0.60 -13.68 41.76
CA GLU A 60 -0.31 -14.04 42.87
C GLU A 60 0.33 -13.73 44.24
N ALA A 61 1.66 -13.69 44.30
CA ALA A 61 2.42 -13.40 45.51
C ALA A 61 3.22 -12.10 45.37
N ALA A 62 2.96 -11.13 46.26
CA ALA A 62 3.69 -9.86 46.32
C ALA A 62 5.10 -9.99 46.93
N ALA A 63 5.36 -11.05 47.69
CA ALA A 63 6.64 -11.34 48.31
C ALA A 63 6.80 -12.85 48.53
N LEU A 64 8.05 -13.33 48.52
CA LEU A 64 8.39 -14.72 48.79
C LEU A 64 9.37 -14.83 49.95
N ILE A 65 9.24 -15.88 50.76
CA ILE A 65 10.21 -16.27 51.77
C ILE A 65 10.78 -17.63 51.37
N LYS A 66 12.11 -17.74 51.37
CA LYS A 66 12.82 -18.98 51.05
C LYS A 66 13.51 -19.56 52.29
N PRO A 67 13.56 -20.90 52.45
CA PRO A 67 14.36 -21.54 53.48
C PRO A 67 15.87 -21.34 53.26
N ALA A 68 16.67 -21.55 54.31
CA ALA A 68 18.13 -21.44 54.22
C ALA A 68 18.70 -22.45 53.21
N GLY A 69 19.62 -21.99 52.34
CA GLY A 69 20.25 -22.81 51.30
C GLY A 69 19.46 -22.95 49.99
N TYR A 70 18.27 -22.34 49.90
CA TYR A 70 17.53 -22.20 48.64
C TYR A 70 17.94 -20.92 47.96
N GLU A 71 18.07 -20.92 46.63
CA GLU A 71 18.34 -19.71 45.84
C GLU A 71 17.29 -19.53 44.75
N VAL A 72 16.96 -18.27 44.47
CA VAL A 72 16.02 -17.88 43.42
C VAL A 72 16.72 -16.83 42.58
N GLU A 73 16.89 -17.14 41.30
CA GLU A 73 17.41 -16.23 40.30
C GLU A 73 16.37 -16.03 39.22
N GLN A 74 16.30 -14.83 38.65
CA GLN A 74 15.50 -14.60 37.45
C GLN A 74 16.43 -14.65 36.24
N LEU A 75 16.17 -15.59 35.33
CA LEU A 75 16.89 -15.66 34.07
C LEU A 75 16.40 -14.54 33.17
N PHE A 76 17.12 -13.43 33.18
CA PHE A 76 16.94 -12.35 32.23
C PHE A 76 17.83 -12.59 31.02
N THR A 77 17.22 -12.69 29.84
CA THR A 77 17.98 -12.97 28.61
C THR A 77 18.55 -11.70 27.97
N GLY A 78 18.08 -10.52 28.36
CA GLY A 78 18.48 -9.24 27.76
C GLY A 78 18.03 -9.04 26.31
N ALA A 79 17.30 -9.99 25.72
CA ALA A 79 16.94 -9.98 24.30
C ALA A 79 15.78 -9.02 24.00
N THR A 80 16.04 -7.74 23.72
CA THR A 80 14.99 -6.77 23.38
C THR A 80 14.44 -6.99 21.97
N ALA A 81 13.19 -6.63 21.68
CA ALA A 81 12.64 -6.75 20.32
C ALA A 81 13.45 -6.00 19.24
N ASP A 82 14.29 -5.06 19.67
CA ASP A 82 15.15 -4.21 18.83
C ASP A 82 16.13 -5.00 17.94
N TYR A 83 16.57 -6.20 18.34
CA TYR A 83 17.49 -6.97 17.48
C TYR A 83 16.81 -7.56 16.23
N LEU A 84 15.48 -7.79 16.26
CA LEU A 84 14.73 -8.31 15.11
C LEU A 84 14.17 -7.21 14.22
N LEU A 85 13.99 -6.00 14.74
CA LEU A 85 13.41 -4.87 14.02
C LEU A 85 14.11 -4.58 12.67
N PRO A 86 15.45 -4.48 12.58
CA PRO A 86 16.14 -4.28 11.30
C PRO A 86 15.92 -5.42 10.30
N TYR A 87 15.83 -6.66 10.80
CA TYR A 87 15.59 -7.84 9.97
C TYR A 87 14.17 -7.86 9.41
N ILE A 88 13.19 -7.50 10.25
CA ILE A 88 11.79 -7.32 9.85
C ILE A 88 11.68 -6.21 8.79
N GLN A 89 12.23 -5.03 9.07
CA GLN A 89 12.21 -3.87 8.16
C GLN A 89 12.82 -4.19 6.80
N HIS A 90 13.92 -4.96 6.76
CA HIS A 90 14.52 -5.41 5.51
C HIS A 90 13.50 -6.18 4.65
N HIS A 91 12.77 -7.12 5.25
CA HIS A 91 11.79 -7.92 4.53
C HIS A 91 10.53 -7.14 4.16
N GLU A 92 10.06 -6.22 5.01
CA GLU A 92 8.97 -5.29 4.69
C GLU A 92 9.31 -4.40 3.49
N GLN A 93 10.54 -3.91 3.40
CA GLN A 93 11.04 -3.17 2.24
C GLN A 93 10.98 -4.02 0.96
N TRP A 94 11.35 -5.30 1.03
CA TRP A 94 11.26 -6.20 -0.12
C TRP A 94 9.82 -6.48 -0.55
N ILE A 95 8.89 -6.64 0.41
CA ILE A 95 7.46 -6.79 0.10
C ILE A 95 6.96 -5.56 -0.65
N ALA A 96 7.30 -4.35 -0.19
CA ALA A 96 6.91 -3.11 -0.85
C ALA A 96 7.53 -2.98 -2.25
N ARG A 97 8.80 -3.36 -2.43
CA ARG A 97 9.49 -3.36 -3.73
C ARG A 97 8.83 -4.27 -4.77
N VAL A 98 8.33 -5.44 -4.35
CA VAL A 98 7.59 -6.35 -5.25
C VAL A 98 6.34 -5.69 -5.84
N ALA A 99 5.69 -4.82 -5.08
CA ALA A 99 4.53 -4.04 -5.52
C ALA A 99 4.90 -2.65 -6.09
N LEU A 100 6.18 -2.34 -6.26
CA LEU A 100 6.69 -1.00 -6.63
C LEU A 100 6.21 0.13 -5.69
N ALA A 101 5.84 -0.22 -4.46
CA ALA A 101 5.27 0.69 -3.45
C ALA A 101 6.29 1.07 -2.37
N ASP A 102 7.59 0.87 -2.63
CA ASP A 102 8.67 1.14 -1.67
C ASP A 102 8.88 2.63 -1.42
N PHE A 103 8.37 3.49 -2.29
CA PHE A 103 8.35 4.94 -2.09
C PHE A 103 7.53 5.37 -0.86
N LEU A 104 6.57 4.56 -0.39
CA LEU A 104 5.79 4.85 0.83
C LEU A 104 6.64 4.81 2.10
N GLN A 105 7.78 4.09 2.05
CA GLN A 105 8.71 3.97 3.16
C GLN A 105 9.82 5.05 3.11
N LEU A 106 9.88 5.85 2.03
CA LEU A 106 10.80 6.96 1.93
C LEU A 106 10.27 8.12 2.78
N GLY A 107 11.01 8.49 3.84
CA GLY A 107 10.75 9.72 4.58
C GLY A 107 10.93 10.98 3.73
N GLU A 108 10.66 12.14 4.33
CA GLU A 108 10.69 13.47 3.69
C GLU A 108 12.01 13.82 2.98
N SER A 109 13.10 13.12 3.32
CA SER A 109 14.47 13.38 2.85
C SER A 109 14.81 12.86 1.45
N ALA A 110 13.93 12.12 0.76
CA ALA A 110 14.24 11.50 -0.54
C ALA A 110 13.36 11.98 -1.72
N ARG A 111 13.01 13.28 -1.76
CA ARG A 111 12.02 13.84 -2.70
C ARG A 111 12.31 13.59 -4.20
N THR A 112 13.58 13.66 -4.63
CA THR A 112 13.94 13.46 -6.05
C THR A 112 13.94 12.00 -6.49
N PHE A 113 14.39 11.08 -5.63
CA PHE A 113 14.36 9.64 -5.91
C PHE A 113 12.94 9.07 -5.79
N GLY A 114 12.10 9.66 -4.92
CA GLY A 114 10.69 9.33 -4.80
C GLY A 114 9.89 9.61 -6.07
N ALA A 115 10.15 10.72 -6.76
CA ALA A 115 9.41 11.10 -7.96
C ALA A 115 9.53 10.07 -9.10
N GLU A 116 10.73 9.57 -9.38
CA GLU A 116 10.93 8.54 -10.42
C GLU A 116 10.29 7.19 -10.05
N LYS A 117 10.32 6.82 -8.76
CA LYS A 117 9.62 5.62 -8.29
C LYS A 117 8.11 5.72 -8.39
N ILE A 118 7.55 6.89 -8.06
CA ILE A 118 6.13 7.18 -8.24
C ILE A 118 5.76 7.07 -9.72
N ARG A 119 6.58 7.61 -10.63
CA ARG A 119 6.35 7.46 -12.09
C ARG A 119 6.33 6.00 -12.52
N LEU A 120 7.28 5.19 -12.07
CA LEU A 120 7.32 3.76 -12.38
C LEU A 120 6.10 3.01 -11.81
N PHE A 121 5.68 3.34 -10.59
CA PHE A 121 4.47 2.80 -9.98
C PHE A 121 3.22 3.14 -10.78
N LEU A 122 3.04 4.42 -11.16
CA LEU A 122 1.90 4.85 -11.99
C LEU A 122 1.89 4.16 -13.36
N ALA A 123 3.05 4.02 -14.01
CA ALA A 123 3.16 3.28 -15.27
C ALA A 123 2.77 1.79 -15.11
N SER A 124 3.10 1.18 -13.97
CA SER A 124 2.67 -0.20 -13.68
C SER A 124 1.14 -0.31 -13.51
N LEU A 125 0.51 0.68 -12.88
CA LEU A 125 -0.95 0.75 -12.74
C LEU A 125 -1.63 0.98 -14.10
N GLU A 126 -1.08 1.87 -14.93
CA GLU A 126 -1.54 2.12 -16.29
C GLU A 126 -1.45 0.86 -17.16
N ALA A 127 -0.39 0.06 -17.02
CA ALA A 127 -0.28 -1.22 -17.69
C ALA A 127 -1.35 -2.23 -17.25
N VAL A 128 -1.69 -2.28 -15.95
CA VAL A 128 -2.78 -3.13 -15.44
C VAL A 128 -4.14 -2.64 -15.96
N ALA A 129 -4.41 -1.34 -15.92
CA ALA A 129 -5.65 -0.76 -16.43
C ALA A 129 -5.80 -1.01 -17.94
N SER A 130 -4.72 -0.79 -18.70
CA SER A 130 -4.66 -1.12 -20.13
C SER A 130 -4.92 -2.60 -20.39
N HIS A 131 -4.38 -3.50 -19.58
CA HIS A 131 -4.64 -4.93 -19.70
C HIS A 131 -6.13 -5.28 -19.51
N ILE A 132 -6.77 -4.69 -18.49
CA ILE A 132 -8.21 -4.87 -18.22
C ILE A 132 -9.04 -4.30 -19.39
N GLU A 133 -8.76 -3.07 -19.80
CA GLU A 133 -9.41 -2.42 -20.95
C GLU A 133 -9.35 -3.30 -22.20
N SER A 134 -8.16 -3.83 -22.48
CA SER A 134 -7.89 -4.70 -23.63
C SER A 134 -8.75 -5.97 -23.62
N LEU A 135 -8.96 -6.58 -22.45
CA LEU A 135 -9.81 -7.76 -22.30
C LEU A 135 -11.30 -7.43 -22.48
N PHE A 136 -11.75 -6.31 -21.91
CA PHE A 136 -13.14 -5.85 -22.04
C PHE A 136 -13.50 -5.52 -23.50
N ASN A 137 -12.64 -4.75 -24.17
CA ASN A 137 -12.86 -4.34 -25.56
C ASN A 137 -12.86 -5.54 -26.52
N ARG A 138 -11.92 -6.49 -26.34
CA ARG A 138 -11.83 -7.67 -27.22
C ARG A 138 -12.95 -8.69 -26.99
N HIS A 139 -13.30 -8.96 -25.74
CA HIS A 139 -14.10 -10.13 -25.41
C HIS A 139 -15.49 -9.80 -24.90
N LEU A 140 -15.65 -8.74 -24.09
CA LEU A 140 -16.91 -8.44 -23.44
C LEU A 140 -17.78 -7.56 -24.34
N ILE A 141 -17.31 -6.37 -24.67
CA ILE A 141 -18.09 -5.37 -25.43
C ILE A 141 -18.47 -5.90 -26.81
N ARG A 142 -17.52 -6.50 -27.54
CA ARG A 142 -17.81 -7.12 -28.83
C ARG A 142 -18.91 -8.16 -28.74
N ARG A 143 -18.86 -9.06 -27.76
CA ARG A 143 -19.90 -10.10 -27.59
C ARG A 143 -21.24 -9.50 -27.23
N MET A 144 -21.28 -8.53 -26.33
CA MET A 144 -22.54 -7.88 -25.91
C MET A 144 -23.20 -7.13 -27.06
N VAL A 145 -22.42 -6.39 -27.86
CA VAL A 145 -22.97 -5.66 -29.02
C VAL A 145 -23.47 -6.64 -30.08
N LEU A 146 -22.68 -7.64 -30.46
CA LEU A 146 -23.08 -8.58 -31.52
C LEU A 146 -24.25 -9.49 -31.14
N LEU A 147 -24.46 -9.74 -29.84
CA LEU A 147 -25.64 -10.46 -29.37
C LEU A 147 -26.94 -9.68 -29.64
N ASN A 148 -26.89 -8.35 -29.53
CA ASN A 148 -28.06 -7.48 -29.71
C ASN A 148 -28.18 -6.91 -31.13
N ALA A 149 -27.06 -6.72 -31.82
CA ALA A 149 -26.97 -6.17 -33.16
C ALA A 149 -25.95 -6.96 -34.01
N PRO A 150 -26.35 -8.12 -34.56
CA PRO A 150 -25.44 -8.98 -35.34
C PRO A 150 -24.88 -8.30 -36.59
N THR A 151 -25.62 -7.35 -37.17
CA THR A 151 -25.21 -6.56 -38.33
C THR A 151 -24.10 -5.54 -38.03
N ALA A 152 -23.75 -5.34 -36.75
CA ALA A 152 -22.64 -4.48 -36.36
C ALA A 152 -21.27 -5.17 -36.49
N GLU A 153 -21.22 -6.41 -36.99
CA GLU A 153 -19.97 -7.12 -37.25
C GLU A 153 -19.17 -6.43 -38.37
N GLY A 154 -18.16 -5.65 -37.99
CA GLY A 154 -17.34 -4.84 -38.89
C GLY A 154 -17.50 -3.33 -38.71
N ALA A 155 -18.47 -2.88 -37.91
CA ALA A 155 -18.59 -1.48 -37.50
C ALA A 155 -17.58 -1.15 -36.38
N ASP A 156 -17.26 0.15 -36.23
CA ASP A 156 -16.42 0.61 -35.14
C ASP A 156 -17.22 0.53 -33.82
N LEU A 157 -16.79 -0.36 -32.93
CA LEU A 157 -17.49 -0.66 -31.68
C LEU A 157 -17.09 0.33 -30.58
N PRO A 158 -17.99 0.64 -29.64
CA PRO A 158 -17.62 1.43 -28.47
C PRO A 158 -16.48 0.75 -27.72
N ARG A 159 -15.58 1.57 -27.16
CA ARG A 159 -14.43 1.10 -26.40
C ARG A 159 -14.50 1.63 -24.98
N LEU A 160 -14.28 0.74 -24.03
CA LEU A 160 -13.86 1.12 -22.70
C LEU A 160 -12.49 1.81 -22.83
N MET A 161 -12.33 2.95 -22.16
CA MET A 161 -11.05 3.63 -22.01
C MET A 161 -10.88 4.01 -20.54
N HIS A 162 -9.64 4.01 -20.06
CA HIS A 162 -9.31 4.49 -18.72
C HIS A 162 -8.56 5.81 -18.77
N GLN A 163 -8.74 6.65 -17.75
CA GLN A 163 -7.88 7.80 -17.53
C GLN A 163 -6.59 7.34 -16.84
N PRO A 164 -5.40 7.76 -17.30
CA PRO A 164 -4.16 7.38 -16.66
C PRO A 164 -4.12 7.83 -15.19
N PRO A 165 -3.76 6.93 -14.25
CA PRO A 165 -3.71 7.25 -12.83
C PRO A 165 -2.63 8.32 -12.56
N GLY A 166 -2.95 9.31 -11.73
CA GLY A 166 -2.01 10.38 -11.35
C GLY A 166 -1.82 11.50 -12.38
N ARG A 167 -2.38 11.38 -13.60
CA ARG A 167 -2.59 12.51 -14.50
C ARG A 167 -3.91 13.21 -14.14
N GLY A 168 -3.86 14.01 -13.08
CA GLY A 168 -4.51 15.32 -13.21
C GLY A 168 -3.74 16.06 -14.29
N MET A 169 -4.42 16.61 -15.30
CA MET A 169 -3.73 17.42 -16.29
C MET A 169 -3.04 18.56 -15.52
N ASP A 170 -1.71 18.64 -15.55
CA ASP A 170 -0.99 19.76 -14.95
C ASP A 170 -1.29 20.97 -15.82
N LEU A 171 -2.37 21.68 -15.46
CA LEU A 171 -2.89 22.82 -16.20
C LEU A 171 -1.84 23.94 -16.27
N GLU A 172 -0.92 24.01 -15.30
CA GLU A 172 0.17 24.98 -15.29
C GLU A 172 1.23 24.61 -16.33
N ALA A 173 1.68 23.35 -16.36
CA ALA A 173 2.62 22.89 -17.38
C ALA A 173 2.02 22.96 -18.79
N LEU A 174 0.74 22.59 -18.94
CA LEU A 174 0.00 22.70 -20.19
C LEU A 174 -0.14 24.16 -20.63
N GLY A 175 -0.51 25.06 -19.71
CA GLY A 175 -0.62 26.50 -19.97
C GLY A 175 0.70 27.09 -20.45
N ARG A 176 1.81 26.77 -19.78
CA ARG A 176 3.17 27.18 -20.20
C ARG A 176 3.56 26.63 -21.57
N PHE A 177 3.15 25.40 -21.89
CA PHE A 177 3.43 24.79 -23.18
C PHE A 177 2.64 25.48 -24.31
N LEU A 178 1.34 25.70 -24.10
CA LEU A 178 0.48 26.41 -25.04
C LEU A 178 0.95 27.85 -25.25
N GLU A 179 1.31 28.57 -24.19
CA GLU A 179 1.87 29.92 -24.27
C GLU A 179 3.13 29.96 -25.15
N LYS A 180 4.03 28.97 -25.02
CA LYS A 180 5.23 28.87 -25.87
C LYS A 180 4.90 28.60 -27.33
N LEU A 181 3.92 27.75 -27.61
CA LEU A 181 3.50 27.45 -28.99
C LEU A 181 2.86 28.67 -29.66
N THR A 182 2.00 29.40 -28.92
CA THR A 182 1.35 30.62 -29.41
C THR A 182 2.36 31.75 -29.61
N ASN A 183 3.24 32.00 -28.64
CA ASN A 183 4.28 33.03 -28.75
C ASN A 183 5.31 32.72 -29.83
N GLY A 184 5.58 31.42 -30.07
CA GLY A 184 6.45 30.97 -31.16
C GLY A 184 5.78 31.00 -32.54
N GLY A 185 4.49 31.34 -32.63
CA GLY A 185 3.74 31.39 -33.89
C GLY A 185 3.42 30.03 -34.52
N TRP A 186 3.58 28.93 -33.77
CA TRP A 186 3.30 27.57 -34.26
C TRP A 186 1.81 27.22 -34.22
N VAL A 187 1.07 27.83 -33.30
CA VAL A 187 -0.38 27.69 -33.13
C VAL A 187 -0.97 29.09 -33.01
N ALA A 188 -2.02 29.38 -33.78
CA ALA A 188 -2.80 30.60 -33.64
C ALA A 188 -4.17 30.24 -33.03
N PRO A 189 -4.71 31.03 -32.10
CA PRO A 189 -6.06 30.80 -31.58
C PRO A 189 -7.07 30.83 -32.74
N ASP A 190 -7.79 29.73 -32.94
CA ASP A 190 -8.78 29.63 -34.01
C ASP A 190 -9.97 30.59 -33.76
N PRO A 191 -10.27 31.53 -34.69
CA PRO A 191 -11.43 32.41 -34.57
C PRO A 191 -12.78 31.67 -34.70
N SER A 192 -12.81 30.43 -35.21
CA SER A 192 -14.04 29.63 -35.34
C SER A 192 -14.52 29.02 -34.02
N GLY A 193 -13.65 28.96 -33.01
CA GLY A 193 -13.97 28.43 -31.69
C GLY A 193 -13.82 26.92 -31.52
N ALA A 194 -13.40 26.19 -32.56
CA ALA A 194 -13.24 24.74 -32.52
C ALA A 194 -12.16 24.29 -31.52
N ASP A 195 -11.06 25.06 -31.41
CA ASP A 195 -10.03 24.82 -30.41
C ASP A 195 -10.60 24.97 -28.98
N GLU A 196 -11.42 25.98 -28.75
CA GLU A 196 -12.06 26.22 -27.45
C GLU A 196 -13.01 25.07 -27.10
N ASP A 197 -13.81 24.58 -28.07
CA ASP A 197 -14.71 23.43 -27.87
C ASP A 197 -13.95 22.15 -27.54
N TYR A 198 -12.81 21.91 -28.21
CA TYR A 198 -11.90 20.82 -27.87
C TYR A 198 -11.40 20.93 -26.42
N TRP A 199 -10.90 22.09 -26.01
CA TRP A 199 -10.41 22.30 -24.64
C TRP A 199 -11.52 22.21 -23.59
N ARG A 200 -12.73 22.67 -23.89
CA ARG A 200 -13.88 22.54 -23.00
C ARG A 200 -14.28 21.09 -22.79
N SER A 201 -14.29 20.29 -23.84
CA SER A 201 -14.51 18.83 -23.74
C SER A 201 -13.41 18.15 -22.92
N MET A 202 -12.15 18.55 -23.12
CA MET A 202 -11.00 17.97 -22.45
C MET A 202 -10.95 18.32 -20.96
N LEU A 203 -11.39 19.52 -20.59
CA LEU A 203 -11.40 20.03 -19.22
C LEU A 203 -12.72 19.76 -18.48
N GLY A 204 -13.72 19.19 -19.15
CA GLY A 204 -15.06 18.99 -18.59
C GLY A 204 -15.81 20.30 -18.32
N LEU A 205 -15.53 21.35 -19.09
CA LEU A 205 -16.22 22.64 -19.01
C LEU A 205 -17.57 22.57 -19.76
N PRO A 206 -18.58 23.36 -19.36
CA PRO A 206 -19.87 23.43 -20.06
C PRO A 206 -19.71 23.78 -21.54
N GLU A 207 -20.59 23.31 -22.43
CA GLU A 207 -20.59 23.73 -23.84
C GLU A 207 -20.82 25.24 -23.98
N ARG A 208 -20.34 25.84 -25.07
CA ARG A 208 -20.58 27.25 -25.36
C ARG A 208 -22.05 27.47 -25.71
N GLU A 209 -22.64 28.54 -25.21
CA GLU A 209 -23.87 29.05 -25.81
C GLU A 209 -23.55 29.49 -27.24
N ARG A 210 -24.15 28.85 -28.24
CA ARG A 210 -24.10 29.33 -29.62
C ARG A 210 -24.81 30.68 -29.65
N SER A 211 -24.05 31.78 -29.73
CA SER A 211 -24.61 33.12 -29.95
C SER A 211 -25.18 33.20 -31.36
N GLY A 212 -26.44 32.77 -31.50
CA GLY A 212 -27.08 32.65 -32.81
C GLY A 212 -28.54 32.20 -32.81
N THR A 213 -29.30 32.45 -31.73
CA THR A 213 -30.77 32.56 -31.79
C THR A 213 -31.24 33.36 -30.60
N ALA A 214 -31.52 34.66 -30.81
CA ALA A 214 -32.34 35.40 -29.88
C ALA A 214 -33.69 34.66 -29.72
N PRO A 215 -34.23 34.48 -28.50
CA PRO A 215 -35.58 33.97 -28.36
C PRO A 215 -36.52 34.93 -29.08
N ALA A 216 -37.30 34.42 -30.03
CA ALA A 216 -38.37 35.18 -30.66
C ALA A 216 -39.24 35.75 -29.54
N SER A 217 -39.31 37.09 -29.48
CA SER A 217 -40.24 37.80 -28.62
C SER A 217 -41.64 37.28 -28.90
N ALA A 218 -42.23 36.55 -27.96
CA ALA A 218 -43.65 36.28 -27.95
C ALA A 218 -44.38 37.63 -27.84
N GLY A 219 -45.04 38.02 -28.94
CA GLY A 219 -45.93 39.16 -28.97
C GLY A 219 -47.13 38.94 -28.06
N VAL A 220 -47.58 40.04 -27.45
CA VAL A 220 -48.93 40.20 -26.90
C VAL A 220 -49.86 40.61 -28.03
#